data_AF-A0A496SA97-F1
#
_entry.id   AF-A0A496SA97-F1
#
_cell.length_a   1.000
_cell.length_b   1.000
_cell.length_c   1.000
_cell.angle_alpha   90.00
_cell.angle_beta   90.00
_cell.angle_gamma   90.00
#
_symmetry.space_group_name_H-M   'P 1'
#
loop_
_entity.id
_entity.type
_entity.pdbx_description
1 polymer ?
#
loop_
_entity_poly.entity_id
_entity_poly.type
_entity_poly.pdbx_seq_one_letter_code
_entity_poly.pdbx_strand_id
1 'polypeptide(L)'
;MSKKITLGVFIAWLLLSPLTSFSYSIRHHLINMGKNLVEFTFSPLYGVLIKGPKNIKKAYSYEVWGREKPEKRGLLRYRLFAIWRAPGEEVKGIVEGVEKSITAGANFIKELISIFFSD
;
A
#
# COMPACT_ATOMS: atom_id res chain seq x y z
N MET A 1 -42.41 -21.00 2.87
CA MET A 1 -42.12 -20.78 1.44
C MET A 1 -41.13 -19.64 1.18
N SER A 2 -41.27 -18.48 1.84
CA SER A 2 -40.40 -17.30 1.62
C SER A 2 -38.87 -17.57 1.68
N LYS A 3 -38.38 -18.36 2.65
CA LYS A 3 -36.93 -18.66 2.80
C LYS A 3 -36.30 -19.44 1.63
N LYS A 4 -37.07 -20.26 0.90
CA LYS A 4 -36.56 -21.03 -0.25
C LYS A 4 -36.45 -20.16 -1.50
N ILE A 5 -37.35 -19.19 -1.64
CA ILE A 5 -37.38 -18.24 -2.77
C ILE A 5 -36.21 -17.26 -2.65
N THR A 6 -35.91 -16.74 -1.45
CA THR A 6 -34.75 -15.87 -1.25
C THR A 6 -33.41 -16.55 -1.50
N LEU A 7 -33.27 -17.83 -1.14
CA LEU A 7 -32.05 -18.59 -1.44
C LEU A 7 -31.87 -18.82 -2.96
N GLY A 8 -32.96 -19.18 -3.66
CA GLY A 8 -32.94 -19.36 -5.11
C GLY A 8 -32.61 -18.07 -5.87
N VAL A 9 -33.15 -16.93 -5.44
CA VAL A 9 -32.84 -15.61 -6.01
C VAL A 9 -31.39 -15.22 -5.75
N PHE A 10 -30.85 -15.51 -4.57
CA PHE A 10 -29.45 -15.23 -4.25
C PHE A 10 -28.47 -16.07 -5.10
N ILE A 11 -28.79 -17.36 -5.30
CA ILE A 11 -28.00 -18.26 -6.16
C ILE A 11 -28.09 -17.81 -7.63
N ALA A 12 -29.27 -17.45 -8.11
CA ALA A 12 -29.45 -16.94 -9.48
C ALA A 12 -28.67 -15.62 -9.68
N TRP A 13 -28.66 -14.73 -8.69
CA TRP A 13 -27.92 -13.47 -8.76
C TRP A 13 -26.39 -13.69 -8.77
N LEU A 14 -25.90 -14.70 -8.04
CA LEU A 14 -24.49 -15.09 -7.98
C LEU A 14 -24.02 -15.81 -9.26
N LEU A 15 -24.92 -16.50 -9.96
CA LEU A 15 -24.64 -17.16 -11.24
C LEU A 15 -24.76 -16.20 -12.45
N LEU A 16 -25.61 -15.18 -12.34
CA LEU A 16 -25.85 -14.20 -13.39
C LEU A 16 -24.98 -12.93 -13.27
N SER A 17 -24.23 -12.78 -12.16
CA SER A 17 -23.23 -11.71 -12.07
C SER A 17 -22.16 -11.97 -13.15
N PRO A 18 -21.95 -11.03 -14.09
CA PRO A 18 -20.89 -11.18 -15.07
C PRO A 18 -19.56 -11.11 -14.32
N LEU A 19 -19.01 -12.29 -14.02
CA LEU A 19 -17.60 -12.43 -13.77
C LEU A 19 -16.94 -12.04 -15.09
N THR A 20 -16.52 -10.79 -15.20
CA THR A 20 -15.61 -10.36 -16.26
C THR A 20 -14.28 -11.05 -15.99
N SER A 21 -14.22 -12.35 -16.26
CA SER A 21 -13.00 -13.13 -16.34
C SER A 21 -12.34 -12.72 -17.65
N PHE A 22 -11.68 -11.58 -17.65
CA PHE A 22 -10.65 -11.31 -18.62
C PHE A 22 -9.56 -12.36 -18.33
N SER A 23 -9.47 -13.41 -19.16
CA SER A 23 -8.30 -14.30 -19.15
C SER A 23 -7.10 -13.42 -19.44
N TYR A 24 -6.28 -13.23 -18.41
CA TYR A 24 -5.02 -12.55 -18.54
C TYR A 24 -4.10 -13.50 -19.26
N SER A 25 -3.73 -13.19 -20.51
CA SER A 25 -2.69 -13.95 -21.20
C SER A 25 -1.45 -14.09 -20.31
N ILE A 26 -0.78 -15.24 -20.34
CA ILE A 26 0.56 -15.50 -19.78
C ILE A 26 1.49 -14.27 -19.84
N ARG A 27 1.48 -13.50 -20.94
CA ARG A 27 2.28 -12.25 -21.06
C ARG A 27 1.97 -11.23 -19.96
N HIS A 28 0.70 -11.02 -19.64
CA HIS A 28 0.29 -10.11 -18.58
C HIS A 28 0.74 -10.60 -17.20
N HIS A 29 0.61 -11.90 -16.93
CA HIS A 29 1.10 -12.49 -15.68
C HIS A 29 2.60 -12.29 -15.51
N LEU A 30 3.40 -12.53 -16.57
CA LEU A 30 4.84 -12.31 -16.55
C LEU A 30 5.21 -10.83 -16.32
N ILE A 31 4.50 -9.88 -16.95
CA ILE A 31 4.72 -8.45 -16.73
C ILE A 31 4.39 -8.06 -15.29
N ASN A 32 3.29 -8.57 -14.74
CA ASN A 32 2.89 -8.29 -13.36
C ASN A 32 3.86 -8.90 -12.35
N MET A 33 4.31 -10.14 -12.58
CA MET A 33 5.38 -10.76 -11.80
C MET A 33 6.65 -9.92 -11.82
N GLY A 34 7.09 -9.44 -12.98
CA GLY A 34 8.26 -8.56 -13.08
C GLY A 34 8.11 -7.28 -12.25
N LYS A 35 6.95 -6.62 -12.34
CA LYS A 35 6.64 -5.43 -11.53
C LYS A 35 6.66 -5.75 -10.03
N ASN A 36 5.99 -6.82 -9.62
CA ASN A 36 5.92 -7.26 -8.23
C ASN A 36 7.29 -7.64 -7.68
N LEU A 37 8.18 -8.22 -8.49
CA LEU A 37 9.55 -8.56 -8.10
C LEU A 37 10.39 -7.30 -7.85
N VAL A 38 10.29 -6.30 -8.74
CA VAL A 38 10.95 -5.00 -8.56
C VAL A 38 10.43 -4.33 -7.30
N GLU A 39 9.11 -4.29 -7.09
CA GLU A 39 8.54 -3.71 -5.88
C GLU A 39 8.94 -4.49 -4.62
N PHE A 40 8.92 -5.81 -4.64
CA PHE A 40 9.38 -6.65 -3.53
C PHE A 40 10.82 -6.30 -3.13
N THR A 41 11.71 -6.20 -4.12
CA THR A 41 13.15 -5.99 -3.90
C THR A 41 13.46 -4.58 -3.41
N PHE A 42 12.84 -3.56 -4.01
CA PHE A 42 13.24 -2.16 -3.79
C PHE A 42 12.32 -1.40 -2.82
N SER A 43 11.14 -1.92 -2.46
CA SER A 43 10.24 -1.24 -1.51
C SER A 43 10.86 -0.98 -0.13
N PRO A 44 11.66 -1.88 0.47
CA PRO A 44 12.33 -1.59 1.74
C PRO A 44 13.32 -0.43 1.62
N LEU A 45 14.12 -0.42 0.54
CA LEU A 45 15.06 0.67 0.25
C LEU A 45 14.33 1.98 -0.01
N TYR A 46 13.21 1.95 -0.73
CA TYR A 46 12.34 3.11 -0.93
C TYR A 46 11.78 3.63 0.41
N GLY A 47 11.39 2.71 1.31
CA GLY A 47 10.91 3.03 2.65
C GLY A 47 11.94 3.83 3.46
N VAL A 48 13.17 3.33 3.53
CA VAL A 48 14.29 3.95 4.26
C VAL A 48 14.76 5.25 3.57
N LEU A 49 15.06 5.20 2.28
CA LEU A 49 15.81 6.29 1.63
C LEU A 49 14.91 7.43 1.13
N ILE A 50 13.62 7.17 0.93
CA ILE A 50 12.71 8.13 0.31
C ILE A 50 11.52 8.42 1.23
N LYS A 51 10.82 7.39 1.70
CA LYS A 51 9.57 7.56 2.45
C LYS A 51 9.82 8.13 3.84
N GLY A 52 10.75 7.56 4.60
CA GLY A 52 11.17 8.06 5.92
C GLY A 52 11.59 9.54 5.89
N PRO A 53 12.58 9.94 5.06
CA PRO A 53 12.99 11.33 4.93
C PRO A 53 11.87 12.28 4.50
N LYS A 54 10.97 11.83 3.61
CA LYS A 54 9.79 12.61 3.22
C LYS A 54 8.81 12.79 4.38
N ASN A 55 8.61 11.77 5.21
CA ASN A 55 7.75 11.85 6.39
C ASN A 55 8.35 12.79 7.45
N ILE A 56 9.66 12.72 7.69
CA ILE A 56 10.36 13.65 8.58
C ILE A 56 10.19 15.10 8.12
N LYS A 57 10.41 15.39 6.83
CA LYS A 57 10.23 16.74 6.27
C LYS A 57 8.79 17.24 6.46
N LYS A 58 7.80 16.39 6.20
CA LYS A 58 6.38 16.72 6.40
C LYS A 58 6.08 17.00 7.88
N ALA A 59 6.53 16.14 8.78
CA ALA A 59 6.34 16.30 10.22
C ALA A 59 6.99 17.59 10.73
N TYR A 60 8.20 17.92 10.26
CA TYR A 60 8.87 19.17 10.58
C TYR A 60 8.06 20.38 10.07
N SER A 61 7.62 20.35 8.81
CA SER A 61 6.83 21.45 8.26
C SER A 61 5.51 21.67 9.02
N TYR A 62 4.85 20.59 9.42
CA TYR A 62 3.64 20.63 10.21
C TYR A 62 3.88 21.20 11.62
N GLU A 63 4.87 20.69 12.34
CA GLU A 63 5.13 21.12 13.73
C GLU A 63 5.65 22.55 13.81
N VAL A 64 6.52 22.96 12.88
CA VAL A 64 7.19 24.26 12.93
C VAL A 64 6.34 25.37 12.29
N TRP A 65 5.58 25.05 11.24
CA TRP A 65 4.86 26.04 10.44
C TRP A 65 3.35 25.78 10.32
N GLY A 66 2.90 24.53 10.41
CA GLY A 66 1.49 24.15 10.18
C GLY A 66 0.58 24.26 11.41
N ARG A 67 1.11 24.08 12.62
CA ARG A 67 0.32 23.96 13.86
C ARG A 67 -0.18 25.29 14.44
N GLU A 68 0.53 26.37 14.16
CA GLU A 68 0.40 27.65 14.86
C GLU A 68 0.14 28.82 13.91
N LYS A 69 -0.42 29.90 14.47
CA LYS A 69 -0.61 31.17 13.76
C LYS A 69 0.74 31.68 13.20
N PRO A 70 0.76 32.40 12.07
CA PRO A 70 1.99 32.87 11.41
C PRO A 70 3.01 33.52 12.36
N GLU A 71 2.52 34.30 13.32
CA GLU A 71 3.27 35.05 14.32
C GLU A 71 4.01 34.16 15.34
N LYS A 72 3.58 32.90 15.54
CA LYS A 72 4.14 31.97 16.54
C LYS A 72 4.89 30.79 15.90
N ARG A 73 5.10 30.82 14.59
CA ARG A 73 5.82 29.77 13.86
C ARG A 73 7.31 29.82 14.17
N GLY A 74 8.00 28.70 13.98
CA GLY A 74 9.47 28.69 14.03
C GLY A 74 10.09 28.69 15.43
N LEU A 75 9.31 28.67 16.52
CA LEU A 75 9.83 28.63 17.89
C LEU A 75 10.74 27.41 18.12
N LEU A 76 11.80 27.61 18.91
CA LEU A 76 12.80 26.58 19.20
C LEU A 76 12.17 25.28 19.73
N ARG A 77 11.18 25.39 20.62
CA ARG A 77 10.45 24.23 21.19
C ARG A 77 9.86 23.34 20.10
N TYR A 78 9.25 23.92 19.06
CA TYR A 78 8.60 23.15 17.99
C TYR A 78 9.62 22.49 17.06
N ARG A 79 10.77 23.14 16.83
CA ARG A 79 11.88 22.52 16.11
C ARG A 79 12.44 21.32 16.88
N LEU A 80 12.59 21.44 18.19
CA LEU A 80 13.04 20.34 19.06
C LEU A 80 12.04 19.18 19.07
N PHE A 81 10.74 19.46 19.19
CA PHE A 81 9.70 18.42 19.07
C PHE A 81 9.69 17.74 17.70
N ALA A 82 9.89 18.48 16.62
CA ALA A 82 9.98 17.93 15.27
C ALA A 82 11.20 17.00 15.12
N ILE A 83 12.35 17.38 15.66
CA ILE A 83 13.57 16.55 15.65
C ILE A 83 13.36 15.29 16.50
N TRP A 84 12.77 15.41 17.69
CA TRP A 84 12.45 14.27 18.55
C TRP A 84 11.52 13.25 17.87
N ARG A 85 10.60 13.74 17.03
CA ARG A 85 9.67 12.90 16.29
C ARG A 85 10.31 12.20 15.07
N ALA A 86 11.44 12.70 14.58
CA ALA A 86 12.06 12.22 13.34
C ALA A 86 12.37 10.71 13.33
N PRO A 87 12.93 10.09 14.40
CA PRO A 87 13.16 8.65 14.42
C PRO A 87 11.87 7.84 14.27
N GLY A 88 10.77 8.30 14.87
CA GLY A 88 9.47 7.62 14.76
C GLY A 88 8.88 7.68 13.35
N GLU A 89 9.05 8.80 12.65
CA GLU A 89 8.60 8.94 11.25
C GLU A 89 9.49 8.16 10.27
N GLU A 90 10.77 8.01 10.58
CA GLU A 90 11.69 7.13 9.85
C GLU A 90 11.26 5.67 9.97
N VAL A 91 11.03 5.18 11.20
CA VAL A 91 10.59 3.81 11.46
C VAL A 91 9.28 3.50 10.74
N LYS A 92 8.32 4.44 10.74
CA LYS A 92 7.09 4.28 9.93
C LYS A 92 7.39 4.10 8.45
N GLY A 93 8.30 4.90 7.89
CA GLY A 93 8.73 4.77 6.49
C GLY A 93 9.34 3.41 6.18
N ILE A 94 10.15 2.87 7.10
CA ILE A 94 10.73 1.53 7.00
C ILE A 94 9.64 0.46 7.02
N VAL A 95 8.75 0.51 8.02
CA VAL A 95 7.65 -0.45 8.17
C VAL A 95 6.76 -0.47 6.94
N GLU A 96 6.38 0.70 6.43
CA GLU A 96 5.57 0.80 5.20
C GLU A 96 6.31 0.26 3.97
N GLY A 97 7.64 0.42 3.90
CA GLY A 97 8.47 -0.16 2.84
C GLY A 97 8.51 -1.69 2.89
N VAL A 98 8.61 -2.25 4.09
CA VAL A 98 8.58 -3.71 4.34
C VAL A 98 7.19 -4.28 4.06
N GLU A 99 6.13 -3.64 4.52
CA GLU A 99 4.74 -4.05 4.25
C GLU A 99 4.47 -4.09 2.75
N LYS A 100 4.91 -3.06 2.01
CA LYS A 100 4.77 -3.03 0.56
C LYS A 100 5.57 -4.14 -0.11
N SER A 101 6.78 -4.42 0.38
CA SER A 101 7.59 -5.56 -0.10
C SER A 101 6.83 -6.88 0.07
N ILE A 102 6.37 -7.20 1.28
CA ILE A 102 5.64 -8.43 1.58
C ILE A 102 4.39 -8.56 0.69
N THR A 103 3.62 -7.47 0.54
CA THR A 103 2.43 -7.44 -0.31
C THR A 103 2.78 -7.70 -1.78
N ALA A 104 3.86 -7.10 -2.29
CA ALA A 104 4.34 -7.34 -3.63
C ALA A 104 4.81 -8.79 -3.83
N GLY A 105 5.46 -9.38 -2.83
CA GLY A 105 5.83 -10.80 -2.83
C GLY A 105 4.62 -11.72 -2.88
N ALA A 106 3.57 -11.45 -2.09
CA ALA A 106 2.32 -12.20 -2.14
C ALA A 106 1.64 -12.10 -3.51
N ASN A 107 1.61 -10.90 -4.10
CA ASN A 107 1.08 -10.70 -5.44
C ASN A 107 1.91 -11.41 -6.51
N PHE A 108 3.24 -11.44 -6.38
CA PHE A 108 4.11 -12.22 -7.28
C PHE A 108 3.73 -13.70 -7.27
N ILE A 109 3.57 -14.29 -6.08
CA ILE A 109 3.18 -15.70 -5.92
C ILE A 109 1.79 -15.93 -6.51
N LYS A 110 0.85 -15.00 -6.29
CA LYS A 110 -0.49 -15.08 -6.87
C LYS A 110 -0.44 -15.13 -8.40
N GLU A 111 0.31 -14.24 -9.03
CA GLU A 111 0.48 -14.24 -10.50
C GLU A 111 1.17 -15.52 -10.99
N LEU A 112 2.18 -16.02 -10.27
CA LEU A 112 2.86 -17.28 -10.59
C LEU A 112 1.88 -18.47 -10.57
N ILE A 113 1.06 -18.58 -9.54
CA ILE A 113 0.05 -19.64 -9.41
C ILE A 113 -1.01 -19.48 -10.51
N SER A 114 -1.45 -18.25 -10.82
CA SER A 114 -2.45 -18.01 -11.85
C SER A 114 -2.03 -18.53 -13.23
N ILE A 115 -0.74 -18.51 -13.58
CA ILE A 115 -0.24 -19.08 -14.84
C ILE A 115 -0.54 -20.59 -14.95
N PHE A 116 -0.54 -21.33 -13.84
CA PHE A 116 -0.74 -22.78 -13.84
C PHE A 116 -2.20 -23.20 -13.65
N PHE A 117 -3.03 -22.35 -13.04
CA PHE A 117 -4.38 -22.73 -12.58
C PHE A 117 -5.52 -21.87 -13.13
N SER A 118 -5.24 -20.72 -13.75
CA SER A 118 -6.25 -19.73 -14.12
C SER A 118 -6.23 -19.31 -15.60
N ASP A 119 -5.31 -19.88 -16.38
CA ASP A 119 -5.22 -19.83 -17.84
C ASP A 119 -5.35 -21.27 -18.39
#